data_AF-A0A5B7UBN0-F1
#
_entry.id   AF-A0A5B7UBN0-F1
#
_cell.length_a   1.000
_cell.length_b   1.000
_cell.length_c   1.000
_cell.angle_alpha   90.00
_cell.angle_beta   90.00
_cell.angle_gamma   90.00
#
_symmetry.space_group_name_H-M   'P 1'
#
loop_
_entity.id
_entity.type
_entity.pdbx_description
1 polymer ?
#
loop_
_entity_poly.entity_id
_entity_poly.type
_entity_poly.pdbx_seq_one_letter_code
_entity_poly.pdbx_strand_id
1 'polypeptide(L)' 'MNYVDNSTKVSTAFGTILTIFVNIQTEDLIKTILLATIGGISSFIVTLLVKFLIRNIKSKFRK' A
#
# COMPACT_ATOMS: atom_id res chain seq x y z
N MET A 1 31.18 26.15 6.27
CA MET A 1 29.99 25.93 5.42
C MET A 1 29.27 24.70 5.99
N ASN A 2 28.33 24.88 6.92
CA ASN A 2 27.57 23.75 7.52
C ASN A 2 26.46 23.34 6.57
N TYR A 3 26.81 22.59 5.52
CA TYR A 3 25.83 21.89 4.70
C TYR A 3 25.39 20.67 5.50
N VAL A 4 24.55 20.89 6.51
CA VAL A 4 23.75 19.78 7.03
C VAL A 4 22.82 19.47 5.89
N ASP A 5 23.28 18.56 5.02
CA ASP A 5 22.63 18.21 3.77
C ASP A 5 21.14 18.08 4.07
N ASN A 6 20.29 18.77 3.30
CA ASN A 6 18.85 18.63 3.47
C ASN A 6 18.49 17.13 3.53
N SER A 7 19.15 16.31 2.71
CA SER A 7 19.17 14.85 2.70
C SER A 7 19.38 14.18 4.08
N THR A 8 20.35 14.62 4.88
CA THR A 8 20.61 14.06 6.22
C THR A 8 19.53 14.49 7.20
N LYS A 9 19.04 15.74 7.09
CA LYS A 9 17.92 16.22 7.92
C LYS A 9 16.62 15.49 7.61
N VAL A 10 16.29 15.27 6.34
CA VAL A 10 15.12 14.44 5.98
C VAL A 10 15.32 13.00 6.39
N SER A 11 16.53 12.43 6.27
CA SER A 11 16.79 11.05 6.69
C SER A 11 16.61 10.88 8.20
N THR A 12 17.13 11.79 9.02
CA THR A 12 16.97 11.75 10.48
C THR A 12 15.54 12.09 10.91
N ALA A 13 14.89 13.07 10.28
CA ALA A 13 13.49 13.39 10.55
C ALA A 13 12.59 12.21 10.18
N PHE A 14 12.84 11.57 9.03
CA PHE A 14 12.13 10.37 8.59
C PHE A 14 12.40 9.21 9.54
N GLY A 15 13.65 8.96 9.94
CA GLY A 15 14.00 7.93 10.92
C GLY A 15 13.33 8.16 12.27
N THR A 16 13.22 9.40 12.72
CA THR A 16 12.54 9.75 13.98
C THR A 16 11.02 9.55 13.86
N ILE A 17 10.40 10.02 12.77
CA ILE A 17 8.97 9.84 12.50
C ILE A 17 8.62 8.35 12.33
N LEU A 18 9.44 7.59 11.61
CA LEU A 18 9.28 6.16 11.45
C LEU A 18 9.43 5.44 12.80
N THR A 19 10.37 5.88 13.65
CA THR A 19 10.58 5.28 14.97
C THR A 19 9.41 5.55 15.91
N ILE A 20 8.89 6.77 16.00
CA ILE A 20 7.69 7.05 16.82
C ILE A 20 6.47 6.30 16.27
N PHE A 21 6.34 6.21 14.94
CA PHE A 21 5.21 5.54 14.30
C PHE A 21 5.25 4.02 14.50
N VAL A 22 6.45 3.42 14.41
CA VAL A 22 6.66 2.00 14.70
C VAL A 22 6.55 1.73 16.20
N ASN A 23 7.08 2.60 17.07
CA ASN A 23 7.16 2.34 18.50
C ASN A 23 5.82 2.46 19.25
N ILE A 24 4.93 3.38 18.87
CA ILE A 24 3.69 3.62 19.66
C ILE A 24 2.72 2.41 19.61
N GLN A 25 2.68 1.65 18.52
CA GLN A 25 1.75 0.52 18.33
C GLN A 25 2.32 -0.49 17.30
N THR A 26 3.52 -1.05 17.55
CA THR A 26 4.17 -2.04 16.65
C THR A 26 3.19 -3.14 16.20
N GLU A 27 2.34 -3.60 17.11
CA GLU A 27 1.31 -4.61 16.86
C GLU A 27 0.27 -4.15 15.84
N ASP A 28 -0.23 -2.91 15.96
CA ASP A 28 -1.26 -2.37 15.06
C ASP A 28 -0.68 -1.99 13.70
N LEU A 29 0.59 -1.58 13.64
CA LEU A 29 1.25 -1.26 12.38
C LEU A 29 1.45 -2.52 11.53
N ILE A 30 1.89 -3.62 12.14
CA ILE A 30 2.02 -4.92 11.47
C ILE A 30 0.63 -5.38 10.98
N LYS A 31 -0.40 -5.28 11.83
CA LYS A 31 -1.79 -5.59 11.45
C LYS A 31 -2.27 -4.71 10.29
N THR A 32 -1.91 -3.42 10.27
CA THR A 32 -2.30 -2.47 9.23
C THR A 32 -1.64 -2.80 7.90
N ILE A 33 -0.34 -3.12 7.88
CA ILE A 33 0.36 -3.51 6.65
C ILE A 33 -0.22 -4.82 6.10
N LEU A 34 -0.49 -5.80 6.97
CA LEU A 34 -1.12 -7.05 6.58
C LEU A 34 -2.53 -6.81 6.04
N LEU A 35 -3.35 -6.03 6.75
CA LEU A 35 -4.73 -5.71 6.35
C LEU A 35 -4.77 -4.92 5.04
N ALA A 36 -3.86 -3.96 4.85
CA ALA A 36 -3.71 -3.21 3.61
C ALA A 36 -3.27 -4.10 2.45
N THR A 37 -2.34 -5.03 2.70
CA THR A 37 -1.88 -5.98 1.68
C THR A 37 -3.01 -6.91 1.26
N ILE A 38 -3.73 -7.47 2.22
CA ILE A 38 -4.89 -8.34 1.97
C ILE A 38 -5.99 -7.56 1.24
N GLY A 39 -6.28 -6.33 1.68
CA GLY A 39 -7.24 -5.44 1.02
C GLY A 39 -6.84 -5.08 -0.41
N GLY A 40 -5.56 -4.81 -0.65
CA GLY A 40 -5.02 -4.54 -1.98
C GLY A 40 -5.12 -5.75 -2.90
N ILE A 41 -4.72 -6.93 -2.43
CA ILE A 41 -4.83 -8.19 -3.18
C ILE A 41 -6.32 -8.49 -3.48
N SER A 42 -7.20 -8.36 -2.48
CA SER A 42 -8.63 -8.59 -2.66
C SER A 42 -9.24 -7.63 -3.69
N SER A 43 -8.88 -6.34 -3.66
CA SER A 43 -9.36 -5.35 -4.63
C SER A 43 -8.92 -5.72 -6.05
N PHE A 44 -7.69 -6.22 -6.21
CA PHE A 44 -7.19 -6.66 -7.51
C PHE A 44 -7.92 -7.92 -8.02
N ILE A 45 -8.17 -8.91 -7.14
CA ILE A 45 -8.92 -10.12 -7.47
C ILE A 45 -10.33 -9.76 -7.95
N VAL A 46 -11.04 -8.90 -7.21
CA VAL A 46 -12.39 -8.45 -7.59
C VAL A 46 -12.36 -7.73 -8.94
N THR A 47 -11.36 -6.85 -9.16
CA THR A 47 -11.19 -6.15 -10.44
C THR A 47 -10.99 -7.11 -11.61
N LEU A 48 -10.14 -8.13 -11.44
CA LEU A 48 -9.92 -9.16 -12.46
C LEU A 48 -11.19 -9.98 -12.71
N LEU A 49 -11.92 -10.37 -11.67
CA LEU A 49 -13.15 -11.12 -11.76
C LEU A 49 -14.23 -10.35 -12.55
N VAL A 50 -14.42 -9.08 -12.24
CA VAL A 50 -15.36 -8.21 -12.96
C VAL A 50 -14.95 -8.05 -14.42
N LYS A 51 -13.67 -7.82 -14.70
CA LYS A 51 -13.15 -7.71 -16.08
C LYS A 51 -13.37 -9.00 -16.86
N PHE A 52 -13.20 -10.15 -16.22
CA PHE A 52 -13.49 -11.46 -16.81
C PHE A 52 -14.98 -11.61 -17.09
N LEU A 53 -15.85 -11.31 -16.13
CA LEU A 53 -17.31 -11.41 -16.31
C LEU A 53 -17.81 -10.52 -17.47
N ILE A 54 -17.38 -9.26 -17.52
CA ILE A 54 -17.72 -8.34 -18.61
C ILE A 54 -17.24 -8.88 -19.97
N ARG A 55 -16.00 -9.40 -20.03
CA ARG A 55 -15.45 -9.98 -21.26
C ARG A 55 -16.25 -11.20 -21.72
N ASN A 56 -16.65 -12.07 -20.80
CA ASN A 56 -17.48 -13.25 -21.11
C ASN A 56 -18.88 -12.85 -21.59
N ILE A 57 -19.53 -11.88 -20.93
CA ILE A 57 -20.84 -11.38 -21.35
C ILE A 57 -20.75 -10.72 -22.74
N LYS A 58 -19.75 -9.87 -22.97
CA LYS A 58 -19.53 -9.23 -24.28
C LYS A 58 -19.22 -10.24 -25.38
N SER A 59 -18.52 -11.34 -25.06
CA SER A 59 -18.28 -12.43 -26.00
C SER A 59 -19.55 -13.24 -26.30
N LYS A 60 -20.48 -13.35 -25.34
CA LYS A 60 -21.76 -14.06 -25.51
C LYS A 60 -22.79 -13.23 -26.28
N PHE A 61 -22.74 -11.90 -26.18
CA PHE A 61 -23.67 -10.99 -26.86
C PHE A 61 -23.24 -10.61 -28.29
N ARG A 62 -22.01 -10.96 -28.71
CA ARG A 62 -21.50 -10.76 -30.09
C ARG A 62 -21.52 -12.03 -30.95
N LYS A 63 -22.08 -13.12 -30.45
CA LYS A 63 -22.41 -14.35 -31.20
C LYS A 63 -23.92 -14.42 -31.33
#